data_AF-A0A220VEX7-F1
#
_entry.id   AF-A0A220VEX7-F1
#
_cell.length_a   1.000
_cell.length_b   1.000
_cell.length_c   1.000
_cell.angle_alpha   90.00
_cell.angle_beta   90.00
_cell.angle_gamma   90.00
#
_symmetry.space_group_name_H-M   'P 1'
#
loop_
_entity.id
_entity.type
_entity.pdbx_description
1 polymer ?
#
loop_
_entity_poly.entity_id
_entity_poly.type
_entity_poly.pdbx_seq_one_letter_code
_entity_poly.pdbx_strand_id
1 'polypeptide(L)'
;MASRFQCSTFSWHYLFFLGFNPAIELSKEVKDPMKAVPKALLLSLLFTTLLYTILQAAFIYALPNNSYANGWSHLTFSGVTAPIQGLLTLLGVTFFVKVLYLESVITPFGTGLVIGATTSRMTCAMSENGYIPKKLSHFNQKGTPVKSIVFNTIIAIIYLFTFSSWKSLVGLLVACLTLGYIVGPLALGLLTAQNKILFKVHHKKYIHALCTIALTICTLIVYWAGWNVVQKIGLLIISGYLILGIMCLLNRKKMGNLNIIKGSWILVYFLGLCIFSYLGTFGGMAIIPFGIDVVYISFFSIGIYLLSLKLSKIKLSEKVSKAQLQTI
;
A
#
# COMPACT_ATOMS: atom_id res chain seq x y z
N MET A 1 22.07 12.44 9.69
CA MET A 1 21.47 11.31 10.45
C MET A 1 20.03 11.60 10.90
N ALA A 2 19.75 12.80 11.42
CA ALA A 2 18.41 13.24 11.84
C ALA A 2 17.34 13.18 10.73
N SER A 3 17.66 13.59 9.49
CA SER A 3 16.73 13.55 8.35
C SER A 3 16.29 12.13 7.95
N ARG A 4 17.20 11.14 8.00
CA ARG A 4 16.87 9.72 7.76
C ARG A 4 15.97 9.13 8.84
N PHE A 5 16.11 9.59 10.09
CA PHE A 5 15.25 9.18 11.21
C PHE A 5 13.84 9.74 11.10
N GLN A 6 13.68 11.02 10.74
CA GLN A 6 12.36 11.63 10.54
C GLN A 6 11.60 10.96 9.39
N CYS A 7 12.31 10.66 8.30
CA CYS A 7 11.70 10.09 7.10
C CYS A 7 11.28 8.61 7.27
N SER A 8 12.11 7.80 7.92
CA SER A 8 11.70 6.43 8.30
C SER A 8 10.52 6.45 9.26
N THR A 9 10.53 7.35 10.25
CA THR A 9 9.41 7.55 11.19
C THR A 9 8.11 7.93 10.47
N PHE A 10 8.16 8.71 9.39
CA PHE A 10 6.98 9.04 8.58
C PHE A 10 6.36 7.80 7.92
N SER A 11 7.17 6.90 7.36
CA SER A 11 6.70 5.63 6.81
C SER A 11 6.04 4.73 7.86
N TRP A 12 6.47 4.82 9.12
CA TRP A 12 5.85 4.10 10.24
C TRP A 12 4.47 4.67 10.60
N HIS A 13 4.32 6.00 10.60
CA HIS A 13 3.03 6.64 10.90
C HIS A 13 1.99 6.35 9.81
N TYR A 14 2.43 6.23 8.57
CA TYR A 14 1.57 5.90 7.44
C TYR A 14 0.88 4.54 7.60
N LEU A 15 1.55 3.53 8.19
CA LEU A 15 0.97 2.20 8.44
C LEU A 15 -0.34 2.26 9.23
N PHE A 16 -0.45 3.20 10.17
CA PHE A 16 -1.63 3.33 11.02
C PHE A 16 -2.88 3.78 10.26
N PHE A 17 -2.70 4.38 9.08
CA PHE A 17 -3.79 4.85 8.23
C PHE A 17 -4.14 3.87 7.10
N LEU A 18 -3.44 2.73 6.97
CA LEU A 18 -3.67 1.75 5.90
C LEU A 18 -4.88 0.84 6.11
N GLY A 19 -5.56 0.96 7.25
CA GLY A 19 -6.67 0.07 7.64
C GLY A 19 -7.95 0.18 6.81
N PHE A 20 -8.06 1.14 5.89
CA PHE A 20 -9.29 1.36 5.12
C PHE A 20 -9.45 0.46 3.89
N ASN A 21 -8.35 -0.13 3.38
CA ASN A 21 -8.38 -0.94 2.15
C ASN A 21 -9.39 -2.08 2.15
N PRO A 22 -9.52 -2.87 3.23
CA PRO A 22 -10.48 -3.97 3.26
C PRO A 22 -11.92 -3.52 3.01
N ALA A 23 -12.30 -2.30 3.42
CA ALA A 23 -13.64 -1.77 3.18
C ALA A 23 -13.93 -1.53 1.68
N ILE A 24 -12.90 -1.17 0.90
CA ILE A 24 -13.01 -0.98 -0.55
C ILE A 24 -13.04 -2.34 -1.25
N GLU A 25 -12.13 -3.23 -0.87
CA GLU A 25 -11.99 -4.55 -1.49
C GLU A 25 -13.21 -5.46 -1.25
N LEU A 26 -13.89 -5.30 -0.10
CA LEU A 26 -15.15 -5.99 0.23
C LEU A 26 -16.40 -5.22 -0.18
N SER A 27 -16.27 -4.13 -0.93
CA SER A 27 -17.41 -3.29 -1.33
C SER A 27 -18.50 -4.05 -2.10
N LYS A 28 -18.15 -5.13 -2.81
CA LYS A 28 -19.11 -5.99 -3.52
C LYS A 28 -20.07 -6.74 -2.60
N GLU A 29 -19.72 -6.93 -1.33
CA GLU A 29 -20.54 -7.63 -0.33
C GLU A 29 -21.38 -6.66 0.52
N VAL A 30 -21.25 -5.36 0.28
CA VAL A 30 -21.95 -4.31 1.02
C VAL A 30 -23.29 -4.01 0.36
N LYS A 31 -24.36 -3.87 1.17
CA LYS A 31 -25.73 -3.59 0.67
C LYS A 31 -25.84 -2.29 -0.15
N ASP A 32 -25.24 -1.20 0.31
CA ASP A 32 -25.19 0.10 -0.38
C ASP A 32 -23.74 0.61 -0.44
N PRO A 33 -22.92 0.15 -1.40
CA PRO A 33 -21.50 0.51 -1.46
C PRO A 33 -21.30 1.98 -1.78
N MET A 34 -22.22 2.61 -2.53
CA MET A 34 -22.12 4.01 -2.96
C MET A 34 -22.16 4.98 -1.78
N LYS A 35 -22.92 4.66 -0.72
CA LYS A 35 -22.97 5.48 0.50
C LYS A 35 -22.08 4.94 1.62
N ALA A 36 -21.98 3.63 1.77
CA ALA A 36 -21.25 3.02 2.88
C ALA A 36 -19.73 3.15 2.73
N VAL A 37 -19.18 2.92 1.53
CA VAL A 37 -17.72 2.95 1.33
C VAL A 37 -17.14 4.35 1.58
N PRO A 38 -17.69 5.45 1.01
CA PRO A 38 -17.16 6.79 1.30
C PRO A 38 -17.28 7.18 2.78
N LYS A 39 -18.40 6.81 3.44
CA LYS A 39 -18.60 7.07 4.88
C LYS A 39 -17.59 6.29 5.72
N ALA A 40 -17.39 5.00 5.44
CA ALA A 40 -16.43 4.17 6.14
C ALA A 40 -15.00 4.72 5.99
N LEU A 41 -14.61 5.13 4.78
CA LEU A 41 -13.31 5.75 4.52
C LEU A 41 -13.12 7.04 5.33
N LEU A 42 -14.05 7.99 5.24
CA LEU A 42 -13.94 9.28 5.91
C LEU A 42 -14.01 9.16 7.44
N LEU A 43 -14.94 8.34 7.96
CA LEU A 43 -15.09 8.14 9.40
C LEU A 43 -13.89 7.41 9.99
N SER A 44 -13.40 6.36 9.33
CA SER A 44 -12.22 5.62 9.80
C SER A 44 -10.98 6.51 9.83
N LEU A 45 -10.76 7.31 8.79
CA LEU A 45 -9.64 8.25 8.73
C LEU A 45 -9.74 9.34 9.80
N LEU A 46 -10.90 9.98 9.95
CA LEU A 46 -11.12 11.05 10.92
C LEU A 46 -10.98 10.52 12.35
N PHE A 47 -11.63 9.39 12.66
CA PHE A 47 -11.57 8.76 13.97
C PHE A 47 -10.14 8.35 14.33
N THR A 48 -9.44 7.70 13.41
CA THR A 48 -8.05 7.25 13.63
C THR A 48 -7.10 8.44 13.83
N THR A 49 -7.27 9.51 13.04
CA THR A 49 -6.49 10.74 13.19
C THR A 49 -6.72 11.35 14.57
N LEU A 50 -7.97 11.55 14.95
CA LEU A 50 -8.34 12.15 16.22
C LEU A 50 -7.85 11.32 17.41
N LEU A 51 -8.03 9.99 17.35
CA LEU A 51 -7.57 9.08 18.38
C LEU A 51 -6.05 9.12 18.56
N TYR A 52 -5.28 9.07 17.46
CA TYR A 52 -3.82 9.15 17.56
C TYR A 52 -3.33 10.53 18.00
N THR A 53 -3.97 11.62 17.58
CA THR A 53 -3.63 12.97 18.07
C THR A 53 -3.88 13.10 19.57
N ILE A 54 -5.02 12.60 20.07
CA ILE A 54 -5.31 12.59 21.51
C ILE A 54 -4.30 11.73 22.26
N LEU A 55 -3.98 10.54 21.75
CA LEU A 55 -3.01 9.64 22.37
C LEU A 55 -1.62 10.27 22.44
N GLN A 56 -1.17 10.92 21.37
CA GLN A 56 0.09 11.67 21.33
C GLN A 56 0.08 12.82 22.33
N ALA A 57 -0.98 13.63 22.39
CA ALA A 57 -1.11 14.72 23.33
C ALA A 57 -1.09 14.23 24.79
N ALA A 58 -1.82 13.16 25.09
CA ALA A 58 -1.85 12.54 26.41
C ALA A 58 -0.47 11.99 26.80
N PHE A 59 0.25 11.35 25.87
CA PHE A 59 1.61 10.87 26.11
C PHE A 59 2.57 12.02 26.44
N ILE A 60 2.50 13.13 25.69
CA ILE A 60 3.33 14.31 25.95
C ILE A 60 3.00 14.92 27.32
N TYR A 61 1.71 15.04 27.67
CA TYR A 61 1.28 15.63 28.92
C TYR A 61 1.65 14.79 30.15
N ALA A 62 1.66 13.47 30.01
CA ALA A 62 1.98 12.56 31.11
C ALA A 62 3.48 12.39 31.36
N LEU A 63 4.35 12.89 30.48
CA LEU A 63 5.80 12.81 30.67
C LEU A 63 6.26 13.78 31.78
N PRO A 64 7.09 13.33 32.73
CA PRO A 64 7.73 14.23 33.69
C PRO A 64 8.57 15.29 32.97
N ASN A 65 8.51 16.54 33.44
CA ASN A 65 9.21 17.67 32.82
C ASN A 65 10.73 17.45 32.62
N ASN A 66 11.33 16.62 33.48
CA ASN A 66 12.77 16.32 33.44
C ASN A 66 13.14 15.21 32.43
N SER A 67 12.16 14.45 31.90
CA SER A 67 12.41 13.30 31.03
C SER A 67 12.89 13.68 29.63
N TYR A 68 12.62 14.91 29.18
CA TYR A 68 13.05 15.43 27.88
C TYR A 68 14.06 16.60 28.01
N ALA A 69 14.63 16.82 29.20
CA ALA A 69 15.63 17.87 29.43
C ALA A 69 16.87 17.71 28.52
N ASN A 70 17.26 16.47 28.20
CA ASN A 70 18.36 16.15 27.29
C ASN A 70 17.93 15.96 25.83
N GLY A 71 16.70 16.36 25.47
CA GLY A 71 16.14 16.25 24.12
C GLY A 71 15.38 14.94 23.87
N TRP A 72 14.45 14.98 22.91
CA TRP A 72 13.55 13.86 22.56
C TRP A 72 14.27 12.58 22.12
N SER A 73 15.50 12.69 21.61
CA SER A 73 16.30 11.54 21.19
C SER A 73 16.85 10.72 22.36
N HIS A 74 16.83 11.25 23.59
CA HIS A 74 17.38 10.60 24.79
C HIS A 74 16.30 10.07 25.74
N LEU A 75 15.03 10.14 25.35
CA LEU A 75 13.93 9.49 26.07
C LEU A 75 14.10 7.98 26.03
N THR A 76 14.59 7.41 27.13
CA THR A 76 14.76 5.97 27.29
C THR A 76 14.00 5.51 28.53
N PHE A 77 13.18 4.48 28.36
CA PHE A 77 12.48 3.81 29.45
C PHE A 77 13.20 2.50 29.74
N SER A 78 13.81 2.38 30.92
CA SER A 78 14.59 1.20 31.28
C SER A 78 13.72 -0.06 31.30
N GLY A 79 14.11 -1.10 30.55
CA GLY A 79 13.46 -2.41 30.56
C GLY A 79 12.12 -2.51 29.82
N VAL A 80 11.72 -1.52 29.03
CA VAL A 80 10.39 -1.51 28.39
C VAL A 80 10.45 -1.36 26.87
N THR A 81 9.71 -2.21 26.17
CA THR A 81 9.69 -2.30 24.69
C THR A 81 8.78 -1.26 24.03
N ALA A 82 7.84 -0.68 24.77
CA ALA A 82 6.90 0.34 24.30
C ALA A 82 6.89 1.60 25.20
N PRO A 83 7.02 2.82 24.65
CA PRO A 83 7.06 4.05 25.43
C PRO A 83 5.85 4.26 26.36
N ILE A 84 4.65 3.94 25.89
CA ILE A 84 3.41 4.07 26.67
C ILE A 84 3.40 3.08 27.85
N GLN A 85 3.90 1.87 27.65
CA GLN A 85 4.05 0.89 28.73
C GLN A 85 5.04 1.39 29.79
N GLY A 86 6.14 2.02 29.37
CA GLY A 86 7.14 2.58 30.29
C GLY A 86 6.53 3.68 31.14
N LEU A 87 5.74 4.55 30.52
CA LEU A 87 5.01 5.62 31.20
C LEU A 87 3.97 5.09 32.20
N LEU A 88 3.16 4.09 31.82
CA LEU A 88 2.17 3.49 32.72
C LEU A 88 2.79 2.76 33.90
N THR A 89 3.94 2.11 33.68
CA THR A 89 4.71 1.46 34.75
C THR A 89 5.28 2.51 35.71
N LEU A 90 5.80 3.62 35.19
CA LEU A 90 6.32 4.74 35.98
C LEU A 90 5.22 5.41 36.80
N LEU A 91 4.00 5.52 36.27
CA LEU A 91 2.82 6.03 36.97
C LEU A 91 2.19 5.02 37.95
N GLY A 92 2.75 3.80 38.06
CA GLY A 92 2.26 2.75 38.97
C GLY A 92 0.95 2.08 38.54
N VAL A 93 0.44 2.36 37.34
CA VAL A 93 -0.88 1.90 36.87
C VAL A 93 -0.78 0.56 36.14
N THR A 94 -0.31 -0.46 36.86
CA THR A 94 0.00 -1.80 36.34
C THR A 94 -1.20 -2.55 35.74
N PHE A 95 -2.44 -2.19 36.12
CA PHE A 95 -3.65 -2.72 35.49
C PHE A 95 -3.69 -2.43 33.98
N PHE A 96 -3.42 -1.19 33.57
CA PHE A 96 -3.45 -0.82 32.15
C PHE A 96 -2.31 -1.44 31.36
N VAL A 97 -1.16 -1.75 32.00
CA VAL A 97 -0.09 -2.52 31.35
C VAL A 97 -0.58 -3.92 30.96
N LYS A 98 -1.36 -4.60 31.82
CA LYS A 98 -1.95 -5.91 31.49
C LYS A 98 -2.96 -5.81 30.35
N VAL A 99 -3.80 -4.76 30.35
CA VAL A 99 -4.74 -4.50 29.26
C VAL A 99 -3.99 -4.28 27.95
N LEU A 100 -2.89 -3.50 27.94
CA LEU A 100 -2.07 -3.28 26.75
C LEU A 100 -1.48 -4.58 26.19
N TYR A 101 -1.05 -5.51 27.05
CA TYR A 101 -0.56 -6.81 26.61
C TYR A 101 -1.67 -7.66 25.98
N LEU A 102 -2.87 -7.66 26.56
CA LEU A 102 -4.03 -8.34 25.96
C LEU A 102 -4.41 -7.74 24.61
N GLU A 103 -4.47 -6.40 24.51
CA GLU A 103 -4.73 -5.68 23.27
C GLU A 103 -3.68 -5.97 22.19
N SER A 104 -2.41 -6.11 22.58
CA SER A 104 -1.31 -6.46 21.67
C SER A 104 -1.48 -7.85 21.03
N VAL A 105 -2.31 -8.73 21.59
CA VAL A 105 -2.64 -10.03 21.02
C VAL A 105 -3.95 -9.96 20.24
N ILE A 106 -4.99 -9.35 20.81
CA ILE A 106 -6.34 -9.33 20.25
C ILE A 106 -6.40 -8.49 18.96
N THR A 107 -5.78 -7.30 18.97
CA THR A 107 -5.88 -6.36 17.84
C THR A 107 -5.19 -6.88 16.56
N PRO A 108 -3.95 -7.40 16.61
CA PRO A 108 -3.33 -8.01 15.42
C PRO A 108 -4.07 -9.26 14.93
N PHE A 109 -4.68 -10.03 15.84
CA PHE A 109 -5.49 -11.19 15.47
C PHE A 109 -6.71 -10.78 14.65
N GLY A 110 -7.48 -9.79 15.11
CA GLY A 110 -8.62 -9.25 14.36
C GLY A 110 -8.21 -8.69 13.00
N THR A 111 -7.10 -7.93 12.97
CA THR A 111 -6.54 -7.38 11.73
C THR A 111 -6.12 -8.49 10.75
N GLY A 112 -5.49 -9.55 11.26
CA GLY A 112 -5.08 -10.72 10.47
C GLY A 112 -6.27 -11.47 9.86
N LEU A 113 -7.38 -11.61 10.59
CA LEU A 113 -8.60 -12.21 10.07
C LEU A 113 -9.20 -11.39 8.92
N VAL A 114 -9.28 -10.07 9.08
CA VAL A 114 -9.80 -9.18 8.03
C VAL A 114 -8.91 -9.24 6.80
N ILE A 115 -7.60 -9.01 6.94
CA ILE A 115 -6.67 -9.02 5.80
C ILE A 115 -6.62 -10.40 5.15
N GLY A 116 -6.65 -11.49 5.92
CA GLY A 116 -6.72 -12.86 5.40
C GLY A 116 -7.97 -13.10 4.56
N ALA A 117 -9.13 -12.64 5.04
CA ALA A 117 -10.39 -12.73 4.30
C ALA A 117 -10.34 -11.94 2.99
N THR A 118 -9.79 -10.73 3.01
CA THR A 118 -9.77 -9.87 1.82
C THR A 118 -8.73 -10.30 0.78
N THR A 119 -7.51 -10.63 1.23
CA THR A 119 -6.46 -11.13 0.35
C THR A 119 -6.86 -12.43 -0.34
N SER A 120 -7.61 -13.32 0.33
CA SER A 120 -8.09 -14.56 -0.29
C SER A 120 -9.04 -14.30 -1.47
N ARG A 121 -9.90 -13.26 -1.37
CA ARG A 121 -10.79 -12.84 -2.46
C ARG A 121 -10.04 -12.17 -3.60
N MET A 122 -9.01 -11.38 -3.27
CA MET A 122 -8.12 -10.81 -4.28
C MET A 122 -7.40 -11.91 -5.08
N THR A 123 -6.91 -12.95 -4.38
CA THR A 123 -6.33 -14.15 -5.01
C THR A 123 -7.36 -14.87 -5.91
N CYS A 124 -8.61 -15.02 -5.47
CA CYS A 124 -9.66 -15.58 -6.32
C CYS A 124 -9.91 -14.74 -7.58
N ALA A 125 -10.01 -13.41 -7.45
CA ALA A 125 -10.19 -12.51 -8.59
C ALA A 125 -9.00 -12.59 -9.58
N MET A 126 -7.77 -12.72 -9.08
CA MET A 126 -6.60 -12.95 -9.93
C MET A 126 -6.68 -14.30 -10.67
N SER A 127 -7.21 -15.33 -10.01
CA SER A 127 -7.40 -16.67 -10.58
C SER A 127 -8.48 -16.68 -11.66
N GLU A 128 -9.59 -15.97 -11.46
CA GLU A 128 -10.67 -15.78 -12.45
C GLU A 128 -10.17 -15.05 -13.70
N ASN A 129 -9.32 -14.03 -13.50
CA ASN A 129 -8.65 -13.31 -14.59
C ASN A 129 -7.53 -14.12 -15.28
N GLY A 130 -7.23 -15.33 -14.81
CA GLY A 130 -6.23 -16.22 -15.40
C GLY A 130 -4.78 -15.86 -15.10
N TYR A 131 -4.52 -14.98 -14.13
CA TYR A 131 -3.16 -14.60 -13.71
C TYR A 131 -2.47 -15.65 -12.84
N ILE A 132 -3.25 -16.52 -12.19
CA ILE A 132 -2.78 -17.62 -11.34
C ILE A 132 -3.66 -18.87 -11.58
N PRO A 133 -3.31 -20.08 -11.08
CA PRO A 133 -4.05 -21.30 -11.39
C PRO A 133 -5.53 -21.21 -11.00
N LYS A 134 -6.43 -21.70 -11.88
CA LYS A 134 -7.90 -21.71 -11.66
C LYS A 134 -8.36 -22.44 -10.41
N LYS A 135 -7.53 -23.34 -9.85
CA LYS A 135 -7.86 -24.08 -8.62
C LYS A 135 -8.04 -23.13 -7.42
N LEU A 136 -7.48 -21.93 -7.47
CA LEU A 136 -7.56 -20.92 -6.42
C LEU A 136 -8.88 -20.12 -6.44
N SER A 137 -9.63 -20.08 -7.54
CA SER A 137 -10.92 -19.37 -7.59
C SER A 137 -12.09 -20.17 -7.00
N HIS A 138 -11.85 -21.36 -6.44
CA HIS A 138 -12.95 -22.22 -5.98
C HIS A 138 -13.41 -21.86 -4.57
N PHE A 139 -14.67 -21.49 -4.45
CA PHE A 139 -15.37 -21.27 -3.19
C PHE A 139 -15.97 -22.58 -2.67
N ASN A 140 -15.89 -22.81 -1.37
CA ASN A 140 -16.63 -23.91 -0.73
C ASN A 140 -18.12 -23.56 -0.62
N GLN A 141 -18.98 -24.52 -0.23
CA GLN A 141 -20.43 -24.35 -0.03
C GLN A 141 -20.79 -23.18 0.91
N LYS A 142 -19.90 -22.83 1.83
CA LYS A 142 -20.05 -21.70 2.77
C LYS A 142 -19.55 -20.35 2.22
N GLY A 143 -19.19 -20.26 0.93
CA GLY A 143 -18.68 -19.04 0.31
C GLY A 143 -17.24 -18.68 0.69
N THR A 144 -16.45 -19.61 1.23
CA THR A 144 -15.05 -19.37 1.65
C THR A 144 -14.05 -19.99 0.67
N PRO A 145 -13.06 -19.22 0.15
CA PRO A 145 -12.05 -19.74 -0.77
C PRO A 145 -10.86 -20.36 -0.03
N VAL A 146 -11.06 -21.56 0.52
CA VAL A 146 -10.06 -22.25 1.37
C VAL A 146 -8.70 -22.42 0.69
N LYS A 147 -8.68 -22.75 -0.60
CA LYS A 147 -7.42 -22.94 -1.35
C LYS A 147 -6.60 -21.65 -1.48
N SER A 148 -7.27 -20.50 -1.67
CA SER A 148 -6.61 -19.18 -1.65
C SER A 148 -6.08 -18.82 -0.28
N ILE A 149 -6.82 -19.15 0.78
CA ILE A 149 -6.35 -18.92 2.16
C ILE A 149 -5.07 -19.70 2.40
N VAL A 150 -5.06 -21.01 2.13
CA VAL A 150 -3.87 -21.86 2.31
C VAL A 150 -2.70 -21.35 1.47
N PHE A 151 -2.94 -20.98 0.21
CA PHE A 151 -1.91 -20.40 -0.66
C PHE A 151 -1.31 -19.11 -0.08
N ASN A 152 -2.15 -18.18 0.37
CA ASN A 152 -1.69 -16.94 0.99
C ASN A 152 -0.95 -17.20 2.31
N THR A 153 -1.38 -18.18 3.11
CA THR A 153 -0.69 -18.58 4.35
C THR A 153 0.70 -19.15 4.07
N ILE A 154 0.87 -19.99 3.05
CA ILE A 154 2.18 -20.52 2.66
C ILE A 154 3.11 -19.37 2.26
N ILE A 155 2.63 -18.41 1.47
CA ILE A 155 3.40 -17.20 1.12
C ILE A 155 3.77 -16.42 2.38
N ALA A 156 2.82 -16.16 3.28
CA ALA A 156 3.08 -15.45 4.52
C ALA A 156 4.17 -16.13 5.38
N ILE A 157 4.13 -17.47 5.49
CA ILE A 157 5.15 -18.26 6.19
C ILE A 157 6.52 -18.10 5.53
N ILE A 158 6.61 -18.17 4.19
CA ILE A 158 7.86 -17.96 3.46
C ILE A 158 8.44 -16.56 3.76
N TYR A 159 7.59 -15.53 3.76
CA TYR A 159 8.03 -14.17 4.11
C TYR A 159 8.50 -14.06 5.57
N LEU A 160 7.80 -14.70 6.51
CA LEU A 160 8.23 -14.71 7.91
C LEU A 160 9.62 -15.33 8.09
N PHE A 161 9.93 -16.42 7.37
CA PHE A 161 11.27 -17.03 7.41
C PHE A 161 12.33 -16.24 6.63
N THR A 162 11.94 -15.55 5.56
CA THR A 162 12.89 -14.79 4.71
C THR A 162 13.36 -13.49 5.38
N PHE A 163 12.52 -12.86 6.20
CA PHE A 163 12.84 -11.58 6.83
C PHE A 163 13.23 -11.75 8.30
N SER A 164 14.52 -11.55 8.60
CA SER A 164 15.08 -11.67 9.96
C SER A 164 14.67 -10.54 10.91
N SER A 165 13.96 -9.51 10.44
CA SER A 165 13.54 -8.37 11.26
C SER A 165 12.12 -7.94 10.94
N TRP A 166 11.30 -7.80 11.98
CA TRP A 166 9.97 -7.16 11.92
C TRP A 166 10.03 -5.80 11.25
N LYS A 167 11.08 -5.00 11.54
CA LYS A 167 11.24 -3.66 10.98
C LYS A 167 11.35 -3.68 9.46
N SER A 168 12.12 -4.62 8.93
CA SER A 168 12.30 -4.79 7.49
C SER A 168 11.04 -5.32 6.81
N LEU A 169 10.29 -6.21 7.47
CA LEU A 169 9.04 -6.77 6.94
C LEU A 169 7.98 -5.68 6.77
N VAL A 170 7.75 -4.87 7.82
CA VAL A 170 6.77 -3.78 7.77
C VAL A 170 7.18 -2.70 6.77
N GLY A 171 8.47 -2.34 6.70
CA GLY A 171 8.96 -1.38 5.70
C GLY A 171 8.68 -1.82 4.26
N LEU A 172 8.87 -3.12 3.97
CA LEU A 172 8.53 -3.69 2.67
C LEU A 172 7.00 -3.70 2.43
N LEU A 173 6.22 -4.10 3.43
CA LEU A 173 4.75 -4.13 3.34
C LEU A 173 4.19 -2.74 2.99
N VAL A 174 4.62 -1.71 3.72
CA VAL A 174 4.22 -0.32 3.47
C VAL A 174 4.55 0.09 2.04
N ALA A 175 5.78 -0.14 1.59
CA ALA A 175 6.20 0.23 0.25
C ALA A 175 5.43 -0.53 -0.85
N CYS A 176 5.17 -1.84 -0.67
CA CYS A 176 4.33 -2.62 -1.58
C CYS A 176 2.88 -2.11 -1.65
N LEU A 177 2.27 -1.79 -0.50
CA LEU A 177 0.92 -1.23 -0.44
C LEU A 177 0.86 0.15 -1.11
N THR A 178 1.85 1.00 -0.85
CA THR A 178 1.95 2.32 -1.50
C THR A 178 2.11 2.21 -3.01
N LEU A 179 2.89 1.25 -3.52
CA LEU A 179 2.95 0.96 -4.95
C LEU A 179 1.61 0.48 -5.51
N GLY A 180 0.84 -0.28 -4.75
CA GLY A 180 -0.53 -0.63 -5.12
C GLY A 180 -1.41 0.61 -5.34
N TYR A 181 -1.24 1.63 -4.50
CA TYR A 181 -2.01 2.86 -4.63
C TYR A 181 -1.66 3.71 -5.84
N ILE A 182 -0.47 3.59 -6.41
CA ILE A 182 -0.08 4.32 -7.63
C ILE A 182 -1.01 4.00 -8.80
N VAL A 183 -1.51 2.75 -8.85
CA VAL A 183 -2.43 2.30 -9.90
C VAL A 183 -3.77 3.06 -9.84
N GLY A 184 -4.23 3.47 -8.66
CA GLY A 184 -5.51 4.16 -8.45
C GLY A 184 -5.61 5.51 -9.17
N PRO A 185 -4.76 6.50 -8.83
CA PRO A 185 -4.67 7.79 -9.51
C PRO A 185 -4.45 7.67 -11.02
N LEU A 186 -3.65 6.69 -11.46
CA LEU A 186 -3.41 6.44 -12.88
C LEU A 186 -4.68 5.94 -13.58
N ALA A 187 -5.36 4.94 -13.01
CA ALA A 187 -6.62 4.44 -13.54
C ALA A 187 -7.69 5.55 -13.59
N LEU A 188 -7.82 6.34 -12.52
CA LEU A 188 -8.74 7.48 -12.48
C LEU A 188 -8.41 8.53 -13.54
N GLY A 189 -7.14 8.90 -13.68
CA GLY A 189 -6.68 9.86 -14.69
C GLY A 189 -6.99 9.38 -16.11
N LEU A 190 -6.79 8.09 -16.37
CA LEU A 190 -7.09 7.45 -17.66
C LEU A 190 -8.59 7.43 -17.96
N LEU A 191 -9.42 7.03 -17.00
CA LEU A 191 -10.89 7.02 -17.15
C LEU A 191 -11.44 8.43 -17.35
N THR A 192 -10.86 9.43 -16.66
CA THR A 192 -11.21 10.85 -16.82
C THR A 192 -10.89 11.33 -18.23
N ALA A 193 -9.71 10.98 -18.74
CA ALA A 193 -9.29 11.34 -20.09
C ALA A 193 -10.15 10.67 -21.19
N GLN A 194 -10.66 9.46 -20.93
CA GLN A 194 -11.53 8.72 -21.83
C GLN A 194 -13.03 9.05 -21.69
N ASN A 195 -13.42 9.97 -20.81
CA ASN A 195 -14.83 10.29 -20.49
C ASN A 195 -15.65 9.06 -20.05
N LYS A 196 -15.02 8.06 -19.43
CA LYS A 196 -15.69 6.82 -18.97
C LYS A 196 -16.15 6.88 -17.52
N ILE A 197 -16.12 8.06 -16.90
CA ILE A 197 -16.51 8.25 -15.51
C ILE A 197 -18.00 8.56 -15.45
N LEU A 198 -18.73 7.75 -14.67
CA LEU A 198 -20.18 7.86 -14.47
C LEU A 198 -20.58 9.04 -13.56
N PHE A 199 -19.65 9.59 -12.78
CA PHE A 199 -19.90 10.74 -11.90
C PHE A 199 -20.00 12.05 -12.69
N LYS A 200 -20.87 12.98 -12.26
CA LYS A 200 -20.89 14.38 -12.72
C LYS A 200 -19.54 15.04 -12.40
N VAL A 201 -18.59 14.96 -13.33
CA VAL A 201 -17.23 15.48 -13.15
C VAL A 201 -17.30 17.01 -13.03
N HIS A 202 -17.07 17.54 -11.83
CA HIS A 202 -17.17 18.97 -11.60
C HIS A 202 -16.05 19.77 -12.27
N HIS A 203 -14.78 19.29 -12.35
CA HIS A 203 -13.77 19.85 -13.26
C HIS A 203 -12.66 18.84 -13.59
N LYS A 204 -12.50 18.43 -14.86
CA LYS A 204 -11.46 17.47 -15.31
C LYS A 204 -10.04 17.86 -14.90
N LYS A 205 -9.72 19.16 -14.96
CA LYS A 205 -8.41 19.71 -14.57
C LYS A 205 -8.08 19.41 -13.12
N TYR A 206 -9.06 19.54 -12.23
CA TYR A 206 -8.89 19.28 -10.80
C TYR A 206 -8.60 17.80 -10.53
N ILE A 207 -9.30 16.88 -11.21
CA ILE A 207 -9.03 15.44 -11.08
C ILE A 207 -7.62 15.11 -11.54
N HIS A 208 -7.18 15.61 -12.70
CA HIS A 208 -5.82 15.34 -13.17
C HIS A 208 -4.73 15.93 -12.24
N ALA A 209 -4.99 17.08 -11.60
CA ALA A 209 -4.10 17.66 -10.61
C ALA A 209 -4.01 16.77 -9.36
N LEU A 210 -5.16 16.34 -8.81
CA LEU A 210 -5.19 15.41 -7.68
C LEU A 210 -4.48 14.08 -7.99
N CYS A 211 -4.68 13.52 -9.18
CA CYS A 211 -4.02 12.28 -9.59
C CYS A 211 -2.49 12.42 -9.59
N THR A 212 -2.00 13.54 -10.13
CA THR A 212 -0.57 13.83 -10.19
C THR A 212 0.01 14.02 -8.79
N ILE A 213 -0.66 14.78 -7.93
CA ILE A 213 -0.24 14.99 -6.54
C ILE A 213 -0.19 13.67 -5.77
N ALA A 214 -1.24 12.85 -5.88
CA ALA A 214 -1.29 11.55 -5.23
C ALA A 214 -0.17 10.61 -5.71
N LEU A 215 0.09 10.58 -7.03
CA LEU A 215 1.17 9.78 -7.62
C LEU A 215 2.55 10.21 -7.10
N THR A 216 2.80 11.52 -7.04
CA THR A 216 4.05 12.07 -6.52
C THR A 216 4.25 11.71 -5.05
N ILE A 217 3.22 11.88 -4.21
CA ILE A 217 3.30 11.54 -2.79
C ILE A 217 3.57 10.04 -2.60
N CYS A 218 2.86 9.17 -3.33
CA CYS A 218 3.08 7.72 -3.25
C CYS A 218 4.51 7.36 -3.68
N THR A 219 5.02 7.96 -4.76
CA THR A 219 6.38 7.70 -5.25
C THR A 219 7.44 8.17 -4.26
N LEU A 220 7.24 9.31 -3.60
CA LEU A 220 8.13 9.81 -2.54
C LEU A 220 8.17 8.87 -1.34
N ILE A 221 7.02 8.37 -0.88
CA ILE A 221 6.94 7.41 0.24
C ILE A 221 7.73 6.14 -0.08
N VAL A 222 7.59 5.61 -1.31
CA VAL A 222 8.34 4.42 -1.75
C VAL A 222 9.84 4.72 -1.84
N TYR A 223 10.21 5.89 -2.37
CA TYR A 223 11.61 6.31 -2.45
C TYR A 223 12.26 6.42 -1.07
N TRP A 224 11.56 6.99 -0.10
CA TRP A 224 12.00 7.15 1.28
C TRP A 224 12.14 5.83 2.04
N ALA A 225 11.48 4.75 1.59
CA ALA A 225 11.72 3.41 2.11
C ALA A 225 13.16 2.92 1.83
N GLY A 226 13.80 3.49 0.81
CA GLY A 226 15.22 3.33 0.51
C GLY A 226 15.57 2.14 -0.37
N TRP A 227 16.82 2.13 -0.84
CA TRP A 227 17.33 1.18 -1.84
C TRP A 227 17.12 -0.28 -1.45
N ASN A 228 17.38 -0.63 -0.19
CA ASN A 228 17.24 -2.00 0.29
C ASN A 228 15.80 -2.54 0.19
N VAL A 229 14.80 -1.67 0.28
CA VAL A 229 13.39 -2.03 0.12
C VAL A 229 13.03 -2.07 -1.37
N VAL A 230 13.43 -1.05 -2.13
CA VAL A 230 13.16 -0.93 -3.56
C VAL A 230 13.72 -2.12 -4.36
N GLN A 231 14.95 -2.57 -4.07
CA GLN A 231 15.51 -3.75 -4.74
C GLN A 231 14.67 -5.02 -4.51
N LYS A 232 14.15 -5.20 -3.28
CA LYS A 232 13.33 -6.37 -2.91
C LYS A 232 11.98 -6.33 -3.64
N ILE A 233 11.37 -5.14 -3.72
CA ILE A 233 10.17 -4.92 -4.54
C ILE A 233 10.45 -5.27 -6.01
N GLY A 234 11.62 -4.93 -6.52
CA GLY A 234 11.99 -5.25 -7.90
C GLY A 234 12.01 -6.74 -8.17
N LEU A 235 12.60 -7.52 -7.26
CA LEU A 235 12.55 -8.97 -7.34
C LEU A 235 11.11 -9.50 -7.30
N LEU A 236 10.23 -8.90 -6.49
CA LEU A 236 8.81 -9.26 -6.45
C LEU A 236 8.10 -8.97 -7.77
N ILE A 237 8.31 -7.79 -8.35
CA ILE A 237 7.72 -7.42 -9.64
C ILE A 237 8.21 -8.37 -10.75
N ILE A 238 9.52 -8.65 -10.80
CA ILE A 238 10.10 -9.58 -11.77
C ILE A 238 9.47 -10.98 -11.59
N SER A 239 9.38 -11.48 -10.36
CA SER A 239 8.72 -12.77 -10.09
C SER A 239 7.25 -12.79 -10.52
N GLY A 240 6.52 -11.69 -10.31
CA GLY A 240 5.14 -11.53 -10.77
C GLY A 240 5.03 -11.59 -12.30
N TYR A 241 5.92 -10.91 -13.02
CA TYR A 241 5.99 -10.97 -14.49
C TYR A 241 6.38 -12.36 -15.00
N LEU A 242 7.28 -13.05 -14.32
CA LEU A 242 7.63 -14.44 -14.65
C LEU A 242 6.43 -15.37 -14.49
N ILE A 243 5.69 -15.27 -13.38
CA ILE A 243 4.45 -16.05 -13.16
C ILE A 243 3.44 -15.75 -14.26
N LEU A 244 3.21 -14.47 -14.60
CA LEU A 244 2.33 -14.08 -15.69
C LEU A 244 2.78 -14.63 -17.04
N GLY A 245 4.09 -14.62 -17.32
CA GLY A 245 4.67 -15.18 -18.54
C GLY A 245 4.43 -16.69 -18.66
N ILE A 246 4.71 -17.44 -17.58
CA ILE A 246 4.44 -18.89 -17.50
C ILE A 246 2.94 -19.17 -17.70
N MET A 247 2.06 -18.40 -17.05
CA MET A 247 0.61 -18.56 -17.22
C MET A 247 0.13 -18.24 -18.62
N CYS A 248 0.72 -17.25 -19.29
CA CYS A 248 0.42 -16.92 -20.68
C CYS A 248 0.80 -18.08 -21.62
N LEU A 249 1.93 -18.75 -21.38
CA LEU A 249 2.33 -19.95 -22.12
C LEU A 249 1.37 -21.12 -21.88
N LEU A 250 0.96 -21.35 -20.64
CA LEU A 250 0.07 -22.45 -20.26
C LEU A 250 -1.39 -22.24 -20.68
N ASN A 251 -1.89 -21.00 -20.73
CA ASN A 251 -3.29 -20.65 -21.00
C ASN A 251 -3.47 -19.69 -22.20
N ARG A 252 -2.70 -19.92 -23.29
CA ARG A 252 -2.69 -19.10 -24.53
C ARG A 252 -4.06 -18.70 -25.06
N LYS A 253 -5.09 -19.55 -24.93
CA LYS A 253 -6.45 -19.31 -25.46
C LYS A 253 -7.27 -18.27 -24.66
N LYS A 254 -6.95 -18.00 -23.39
CA LYS A 254 -7.71 -17.04 -22.55
C LYS A 254 -7.05 -15.66 -22.39
N MET A 255 -5.73 -15.57 -22.55
CA MET A 255 -4.97 -14.31 -22.35
C MET A 255 -4.64 -13.59 -23.67
N GLY A 256 -5.34 -13.90 -24.77
CA GLY A 256 -5.02 -13.48 -26.14
C GLY A 256 -5.14 -11.99 -26.48
N ASN A 257 -5.18 -11.09 -25.50
CA ASN A 257 -5.25 -9.64 -25.75
C ASN A 257 -4.49 -8.79 -24.71
N LEU A 258 -3.44 -9.35 -24.09
CA LEU A 258 -2.55 -8.57 -23.23
C LEU A 258 -1.77 -7.57 -24.09
N ASN A 259 -2.20 -6.31 -24.08
CA ASN A 259 -1.47 -5.22 -24.70
C ASN A 259 -0.23 -4.86 -23.87
N ILE A 260 0.84 -5.62 -24.04
CA ILE A 260 2.14 -5.44 -23.36
C ILE A 260 2.61 -3.99 -23.47
N ILE A 261 2.44 -3.38 -24.65
CA ILE A 261 2.82 -1.99 -24.96
C ILE A 261 2.09 -0.98 -24.05
N LYS A 262 0.83 -1.22 -23.69
CA LYS A 262 0.06 -0.33 -22.81
C LYS A 262 0.43 -0.51 -21.34
N GLY A 263 0.96 -1.67 -20.97
CA GLY A 263 1.45 -1.96 -19.62
C GLY A 263 2.90 -1.55 -19.38
N SER A 264 3.69 -1.26 -20.43
CA SER A 264 5.13 -0.97 -20.30
C SER A 264 5.49 0.20 -19.41
N TRP A 265 4.56 1.12 -19.12
CA TRP A 265 4.81 2.25 -18.22
C TRP A 265 5.24 1.80 -16.82
N ILE A 266 4.77 0.64 -16.33
CA ILE A 266 5.13 0.15 -15.00
C ILE A 266 6.59 -0.30 -14.94
N LEU A 267 7.12 -0.85 -16.04
CA LEU A 267 8.54 -1.19 -16.15
C LEU A 267 9.39 0.08 -16.19
N VAL A 268 8.99 1.09 -16.96
CA VAL A 268 9.67 2.39 -17.01
C VAL A 268 9.63 3.08 -15.64
N TYR A 269 8.47 3.06 -14.98
CA TYR A 269 8.29 3.61 -13.63
C TYR A 269 9.24 2.91 -12.64
N PHE A 270 9.23 1.59 -12.64
CA PHE A 270 10.02 0.82 -11.69
C PHE A 270 11.53 0.94 -11.94
N LEU A 271 11.97 0.91 -13.20
CA LEU A 271 13.36 1.14 -13.57
C LEU A 271 13.84 2.54 -13.14
N GLY A 272 13.04 3.57 -13.40
CA GLY A 272 13.36 4.93 -12.95
C GLY A 272 13.42 5.03 -11.43
N LEU A 273 12.47 4.41 -10.72
CA LEU A 273 12.48 4.35 -9.25
C LEU A 273 13.73 3.63 -8.70
N CYS A 274 14.17 2.54 -9.32
CA CYS A 274 15.43 1.88 -8.98
C CYS A 274 16.63 2.80 -9.20
N ILE A 275 16.71 3.48 -10.35
CA ILE A 275 17.81 4.42 -10.65
C ILE A 275 17.86 5.54 -9.61
N PHE A 276 16.73 6.21 -9.35
CA PHE A 276 16.68 7.28 -8.35
C PHE A 276 17.01 6.77 -6.95
N SER A 277 16.50 5.60 -6.56
CA SER A 277 16.78 5.01 -5.25
C SER A 277 18.25 4.62 -5.09
N TYR A 278 18.89 4.12 -6.15
CA TYR A 278 20.32 3.79 -6.16
C TYR A 278 21.22 5.04 -6.13
N LEU A 279 20.84 6.11 -6.83
CA LEU A 279 21.57 7.40 -6.83
C LEU A 279 21.28 8.25 -5.58
N GLY A 280 20.21 7.91 -4.85
CA GLY A 280 19.67 8.66 -3.74
C GLY A 280 20.44 8.53 -2.43
N THR A 281 20.08 9.38 -1.48
CA THR A 281 20.64 9.40 -0.12
C THR A 281 20.07 8.32 0.80
N PHE A 282 19.00 7.62 0.42
CA PHE A 282 18.31 6.62 1.24
C PHE A 282 18.81 5.20 0.96
N GLY A 283 20.09 4.94 1.27
CA GLY A 283 20.72 3.62 1.09
C GLY A 283 21.38 3.39 -0.26
N GLY A 284 21.43 4.41 -1.13
CA GLY A 284 22.18 4.43 -2.38
C GLY A 284 23.53 5.16 -2.26
N MET A 285 24.11 5.52 -3.40
CA MET A 285 25.42 6.17 -3.53
C MET A 285 25.44 7.64 -3.07
N ALA A 286 24.30 8.20 -2.65
CA ALA A 286 24.16 9.56 -2.10
C ALA A 286 24.67 10.70 -3.01
N ILE A 287 24.57 10.51 -4.34
CA ILE A 287 24.94 11.51 -5.34
C ILE A 287 23.91 12.65 -5.36
N ILE A 288 22.63 12.32 -5.17
CA ILE A 288 21.54 13.31 -5.11
C ILE A 288 21.35 13.75 -3.66
N PRO A 289 21.63 15.03 -3.32
CA PRO A 289 21.46 15.52 -1.96
C PRO A 289 19.97 15.57 -1.56
N PHE A 290 19.74 15.39 -0.26
CA PHE A 290 18.40 15.48 0.34
C PHE A 290 17.81 16.88 0.11
N GLY A 291 16.55 16.94 -0.33
CA GLY A 291 15.83 18.16 -0.70
C GLY A 291 15.64 18.30 -2.22
N ILE A 292 16.71 18.10 -2.99
CA ILE A 292 16.63 18.15 -4.47
C ILE A 292 16.02 16.85 -5.03
N ASP A 293 16.24 15.73 -4.34
CA ASP A 293 15.59 14.44 -4.61
C ASP A 293 14.06 14.56 -4.74
N VAL A 294 13.41 15.34 -3.87
CA VAL A 294 11.95 15.58 -3.90
C VAL A 294 11.53 16.21 -5.24
N VAL A 295 12.30 17.18 -5.73
CA VAL A 295 12.03 17.87 -6.99
C VAL A 295 12.18 16.91 -8.17
N TYR A 296 13.29 16.15 -8.23
CA TYR A 296 13.52 15.18 -9.30
C TYR A 296 12.45 14.09 -9.35
N ILE A 297 12.06 13.55 -8.20
CA ILE A 297 11.01 12.52 -8.10
C ILE A 297 9.64 13.08 -8.48
N SER A 298 9.38 14.35 -8.15
CA SER A 298 8.14 15.02 -8.56
C SER A 298 8.06 15.15 -10.08
N PHE A 299 9.12 15.61 -10.73
CA PHE A 299 9.18 15.68 -12.20
C PHE A 299 9.08 14.28 -12.84
N PHE A 300 9.76 13.29 -12.28
CA PHE A 300 9.67 11.91 -12.76
C PHE A 300 8.24 11.36 -12.67
N SER A 301 7.56 11.57 -11.54
CA SER A 301 6.18 11.13 -11.32
C SER A 301 5.21 11.78 -12.31
N ILE A 302 5.36 13.08 -12.55
CA ILE A 302 4.59 13.82 -13.58
C ILE A 302 4.88 13.23 -14.97
N GLY A 303 6.14 12.98 -15.30
CA GLY A 303 6.55 12.36 -16.56
C GLY A 303 5.90 11.00 -16.80
N ILE A 304 5.86 10.14 -15.77
CA ILE A 304 5.21 8.83 -15.83
C ILE A 304 3.69 8.98 -16.00
N TYR A 305 3.07 9.94 -15.31
CA TYR A 305 1.65 10.23 -15.48
C TYR A 305 1.32 10.61 -16.93
N LEU A 306 2.08 11.54 -17.52
CA LEU A 306 1.92 11.97 -18.91
C LEU A 306 2.19 10.83 -19.90
N LEU A 307 3.22 10.01 -19.64
CA LEU A 307 3.54 8.82 -20.43
C LEU A 307 2.38 7.82 -20.42
N SER A 308 1.78 7.54 -19.27
CA SER A 308 0.65 6.62 -19.16
C SER A 308 -0.57 7.10 -19.95
N LEU A 309 -0.88 8.40 -19.89
CA LEU A 309 -1.94 9.02 -20.69
C LEU A 309 -1.66 8.93 -22.20
N LYS A 310 -0.40 9.13 -22.63
CA LYS A 310 0.00 9.03 -24.04
C LYS A 310 -0.09 7.60 -24.56
N LEU A 311 0.38 6.61 -23.80
CA LEU A 311 0.33 5.19 -24.16
C LEU A 311 -1.12 4.67 -24.23
N SER A 312 -2.02 5.19 -23.41
CA SER A 312 -3.44 4.80 -23.43
C SER A 312 -4.22 5.33 -24.63
N LYS A 313 -3.84 6.51 -25.17
CA LYS A 313 -4.44 7.08 -26.38
C LYS A 313 -4.17 6.24 -27.64
N ILE A 314 -3.25 5.29 -27.59
CA ILE A 314 -3.04 4.30 -28.66
C ILE A 314 -4.30 3.43 -28.73
N LYS A 315 -5.09 3.61 -29.80
CA LYS A 315 -6.46 3.08 -30.01
C LYS A 315 -6.69 1.71 -29.34
N LEU A 316 -7.73 1.62 -28.52
CA LEU A 316 -8.39 0.32 -28.30
C LEU A 316 -9.01 -0.06 -29.64
N SER A 317 -8.57 -1.18 -30.24
CA SER A 317 -9.40 -1.87 -31.23
C SER A 317 -10.75 -2.19 -30.55
N GLU A 318 -11.85 -1.77 -31.18
CA GLU A 318 -13.22 -1.65 -30.66
C GLU A 318 -13.88 -2.91 -30.06
N LYS A 319 -13.17 -4.04 -29.97
CA LYS A 319 -13.80 -5.33 -29.65
C LYS A 319 -14.10 -5.58 -28.17
N VAL A 320 -13.47 -4.88 -27.23
CA VAL A 320 -13.62 -5.18 -25.79
C VAL A 320 -14.83 -4.48 -25.15
N SER A 321 -15.28 -3.35 -25.68
CA SER A 321 -16.36 -2.56 -25.05
C SER A 321 -17.75 -3.18 -25.18
N LYS A 322 -17.99 -4.05 -26.18
CA LYS A 322 -19.31 -4.65 -26.39
C LYS A 322 -19.58 -5.87 -25.49
N ALA A 323 -18.54 -6.52 -24.97
CA ALA A 323 -18.70 -7.74 -24.17
C ALA A 323 -19.05 -7.48 -22.69
N GLN A 324 -18.71 -6.31 -22.13
CA GLN A 324 -18.95 -6.02 -20.70
C GLN A 324 -20.29 -5.32 -20.43
N LEU A 325 -20.94 -4.75 -21.46
CA LEU A 325 -22.24 -4.08 -21.34
C LEU A 325 -23.44 -5.01 -21.53
N GLN A 326 -23.22 -6.28 -21.89
CA GLN A 326 -24.29 -7.27 -22.07
C GLN A 326 -24.49 -8.21 -20.85
N THR A 327 -23.72 -8.01 -19.79
CA THR A 327 -23.77 -8.84 -18.56
C THR A 327 -24.06 -8.04 -17.28
N ILE A 328 -24.55 -6.81 -17.42
CA ILE A 328 -25.19 -6.04 -16.34
C ILE A 328 -26.66 -5.91 -16.74
#